data_AF-A0A9W7L2R8-F1
#
_entry.id   AF-A0A9W7L2R8-F1
#
_cell.length_a   1.000
_cell.length_b   1.000
_cell.length_c   1.000
_cell.angle_alpha   90.00
_cell.angle_beta   90.00
_cell.angle_gamma   90.00
#
_symmetry.space_group_name_H-M   'P 1'
#
loop_
_entity.id
_entity.type
_entity.pdbx_description
1 polymer ?
#
loop_
_entity_poly.entity_id
_entity_poly.type
_entity_poly.pdbx_seq_one_letter_code
_entity_poly.pdbx_strand_id
1 'polypeptide(L)'
;MSSRSRSGTPRSKAGRKAAKAKSAKSAKSDKPEGNIDPSEVGAIVEELRESFEAGTNKSYEARVRNLEGLRDVILKGRSKLCDAMKKDLNKSEVEAYYTEMNLVEHEIQHMVDHLKSYMSPESVSTDLLNIGGASAIYPDPLGVVCVIGAWNYPVQLTLMPCVGAIAAGNVCFIKVRALRDDKGGRRYVALLHPPSRFCTKFPVVHDSAF
;
A
#
# COMPACT_ATOMS: atom_id res chain seq x y z
N MET A 1 4.95 68.56 -47.75
CA MET A 1 6.41 68.61 -47.95
C MET A 1 7.09 67.84 -46.83
N SER A 2 8.24 67.26 -47.12
CA SER A 2 9.15 66.50 -46.25
C SER A 2 9.11 64.98 -46.39
N SER A 3 10.10 64.57 -47.16
CA SER A 3 10.68 63.28 -47.51
C SER A 3 11.30 62.47 -46.36
N ARG A 4 11.49 61.18 -46.64
CA ARG A 4 12.60 60.24 -46.29
C ARG A 4 12.12 59.03 -45.47
N SER A 5 12.67 57.83 -45.57
CA SER A 5 13.48 57.08 -46.55
C SER A 5 13.73 55.69 -45.93
N ARG A 6 14.19 54.71 -46.73
CA ARG A 6 14.87 53.44 -46.37
C ARG A 6 13.92 52.27 -46.03
N SER A 7 13.74 51.29 -46.92
CA SER A 7 14.65 50.20 -47.38
C SER A 7 14.72 49.01 -46.42
N GLY A 8 14.36 47.81 -46.91
CA GLY A 8 14.84 46.55 -46.32
C GLY A 8 13.85 45.38 -46.25
N THR A 9 13.70 44.67 -47.37
CA THR A 9 13.77 43.18 -47.52
C THR A 9 12.73 42.26 -46.83
N PRO A 10 12.25 41.19 -47.50
CA PRO A 10 11.02 40.49 -47.14
C PRO A 10 11.21 39.40 -46.07
N ARG A 11 10.18 39.26 -45.24
CA ARG A 11 10.03 38.26 -44.17
C ARG A 11 10.08 36.83 -44.74
N SER A 12 11.20 36.13 -44.56
CA SER A 12 11.37 34.73 -44.94
C SER A 12 10.51 33.80 -44.08
N LYS A 13 9.79 32.89 -44.72
CA LYS A 13 9.09 31.76 -44.11
C LYS A 13 10.09 30.83 -43.41
N ALA A 14 10.15 30.89 -42.08
CA ALA A 14 10.81 29.86 -41.28
C ALA A 14 9.79 28.76 -40.97
N GLY A 15 10.03 27.58 -41.56
CA GLY A 15 9.19 26.41 -41.40
C GLY A 15 9.12 25.91 -39.97
N ARG A 16 7.91 25.54 -39.55
CA ARG A 16 7.66 24.63 -38.43
C ARG A 16 8.31 23.28 -38.75
N LYS A 17 9.55 23.05 -38.31
CA LYS A 17 10.08 21.69 -38.16
C LYS A 17 9.64 21.18 -36.79
N ALA A 18 8.65 20.29 -36.82
CA ALA A 18 8.23 19.47 -35.70
C ALA A 18 9.44 18.67 -35.17
N ALA A 19 9.79 18.90 -33.90
CA ALA A 19 10.75 18.09 -33.18
C ALA A 19 10.13 16.71 -32.95
N LYS A 20 10.55 15.74 -33.77
CA LYS A 20 10.23 14.32 -33.62
C LYS A 20 11.08 13.78 -32.46
N ALA A 21 10.58 13.90 -31.23
CA ALA A 21 11.15 13.22 -30.07
C ALA A 21 11.04 11.71 -30.30
N LYS A 22 12.20 11.05 -30.36
CA LYS A 22 12.31 9.60 -30.48
C LYS A 22 11.71 8.96 -29.23
N SER A 23 10.53 8.37 -29.39
CA SER A 23 9.98 7.42 -28.43
C SER A 23 10.87 6.18 -28.44
N ALA A 24 11.77 6.07 -27.46
CA ALA A 24 12.39 4.81 -27.12
C ALA A 24 11.31 3.95 -26.44
N LYS A 25 10.62 3.18 -27.26
CA LYS A 25 9.67 2.15 -26.85
C LYS A 25 10.47 1.05 -26.15
N SER A 26 10.66 1.16 -24.84
CA SER A 26 11.21 0.07 -24.04
C SER A 26 10.24 -1.10 -24.15
N ALA A 27 10.75 -2.24 -24.62
CA ALA A 27 10.01 -3.48 -24.78
C ALA A 27 9.44 -3.87 -23.41
N LYS A 28 8.11 -3.75 -23.28
CA LYS A 28 7.36 -4.19 -22.12
C LYS A 28 7.43 -5.72 -22.11
N SER A 29 8.30 -6.28 -21.29
CA SER A 29 8.34 -7.73 -21.05
C SER A 29 7.00 -8.15 -20.45
N ASP A 30 6.37 -9.16 -21.04
CA ASP A 30 5.14 -9.82 -20.57
C ASP A 30 5.38 -10.56 -19.24
N LYS A 31 5.66 -9.82 -18.16
CA LYS A 31 5.60 -10.36 -16.79
C LYS A 31 4.14 -10.30 -16.34
N PRO A 32 3.56 -11.40 -15.81
CA PRO A 32 2.21 -11.34 -15.25
C PRO A 32 2.16 -10.27 -14.15
N GLU A 33 1.18 -9.38 -14.23
CA GLU A 33 0.96 -8.30 -13.25
C GLU A 33 0.92 -8.90 -11.84
N GLY A 34 1.88 -8.51 -11.00
CA GLY A 34 1.99 -8.97 -9.61
C GLY A 34 3.30 -9.65 -9.24
N ASN A 35 4.10 -10.16 -10.19
CA ASN A 35 5.35 -10.85 -9.87
C ASN A 35 6.53 -9.91 -9.70
N ILE A 36 7.00 -9.78 -8.44
CA ILE A 36 8.23 -9.07 -8.10
C ILE A 36 9.39 -10.06 -8.11
N ASP A 37 10.49 -9.67 -8.75
CA ASP A 37 11.72 -10.46 -8.73
C ASP A 37 12.30 -10.46 -7.30
N PRO A 38 12.72 -11.60 -6.74
CA PRO A 38 13.41 -11.63 -5.44
C PRO A 38 14.54 -10.60 -5.32
N SER A 39 15.23 -10.25 -6.42
CA SER A 39 16.27 -9.21 -6.41
C SER A 39 15.75 -7.79 -6.16
N GLU A 40 14.47 -7.53 -6.45
CA GLU A 40 13.83 -6.22 -6.27
C GLU A 40 13.31 -6.00 -4.84
N VAL A 41 13.18 -7.08 -4.04
CA VAL A 41 12.64 -7.01 -2.67
C VAL A 41 13.46 -6.10 -1.77
N GLY A 42 14.78 -6.12 -1.89
CA GLY A 42 15.66 -5.25 -1.11
C GLY A 42 15.35 -3.77 -1.34
N ALA A 43 15.23 -3.35 -2.60
CA ALA A 43 14.91 -1.96 -2.95
C ALA A 43 13.52 -1.53 -2.44
N ILE A 44 12.54 -2.43 -2.50
CA ILE A 44 11.19 -2.16 -1.98
C ILE A 44 11.21 -1.95 -0.46
N VAL A 45 11.95 -2.79 0.27
CA VAL A 45 12.07 -2.67 1.73
C VAL A 45 12.75 -1.37 2.11
N GLU A 46 13.80 -0.95 1.39
CA GLU A 46 14.45 0.34 1.65
C GLU A 46 13.50 1.52 1.43
N GLU A 47 12.71 1.52 0.35
CA GLU A 47 11.71 2.57 0.13
C GLU A 47 10.64 2.63 1.24
N LEU A 48 10.23 1.47 1.77
CA LEU A 48 9.31 1.41 2.91
C LEU A 48 9.96 1.95 4.19
N ARG A 49 11.25 1.71 4.40
CA ARG A 49 12.01 2.28 5.53
C ARG A 49 12.12 3.80 5.40
N GLU A 50 12.46 4.30 4.22
CA GLU A 50 12.48 5.75 3.94
C GLU A 50 11.11 6.39 4.21
N SER A 51 10.02 5.72 3.81
CA SER A 51 8.65 6.17 4.12
C SER A 51 8.38 6.22 5.63
N PHE A 52 8.83 5.20 6.37
CA PHE A 52 8.68 5.18 7.82
C PHE A 52 9.47 6.30 8.50
N GLU A 53 10.74 6.48 8.11
CA GLU A 53 11.62 7.54 8.62
C GLU A 53 11.08 8.94 8.29
N ALA A 54 10.46 9.11 7.14
CA ALA A 54 9.75 10.34 6.77
C ALA A 54 8.46 10.58 7.59
N GLY A 55 8.07 9.65 8.46
CA GLY A 55 6.93 9.79 9.35
C GLY A 55 5.57 9.72 8.65
N THR A 56 5.49 9.06 7.49
CA THR A 56 4.27 9.04 6.65
C THR A 56 3.05 8.42 7.32
N ASN A 57 3.26 7.63 8.39
CA ASN A 57 2.19 7.03 9.20
C ASN A 57 2.30 7.37 10.70
N LYS A 58 3.04 8.43 11.06
CA LYS A 58 3.32 8.76 12.48
C LYS A 58 2.13 9.44 13.17
N SER A 59 1.53 10.43 12.52
CA SER A 59 0.44 11.24 13.10
C SER A 59 -0.89 10.49 13.16
N TYR A 60 -1.78 10.92 14.05
CA TYR A 60 -3.14 10.39 14.16
C TYR A 60 -3.89 10.48 12.82
N GLU A 61 -3.83 11.64 12.16
CA GLU A 61 -4.50 11.89 10.88
C GLU A 61 -3.95 11.00 9.78
N ALA A 62 -2.62 10.75 9.78
CA ALA A 62 -2.01 9.85 8.82
C ALA A 62 -2.51 8.41 8.98
N ARG A 63 -2.57 7.92 10.24
CA ARG A 63 -3.09 6.59 10.57
C ARG A 63 -4.55 6.43 10.17
N VAL A 64 -5.41 7.38 10.54
CA VAL A 64 -6.84 7.37 10.14
C VAL A 64 -6.99 7.36 8.62
N ARG A 65 -6.28 8.26 7.91
CA ARG A 65 -6.34 8.29 6.43
C ARG A 65 -5.91 6.97 5.80
N ASN A 66 -4.88 6.32 6.33
CA ASN A 66 -4.42 5.03 5.82
C ASN A 66 -5.43 3.91 6.12
N LEU A 67 -6.01 3.89 7.32
CA LEU A 67 -7.06 2.93 7.70
C LEU A 67 -8.33 3.09 6.83
N GLU A 68 -8.82 4.31 6.65
CA GLU A 68 -9.97 4.61 5.80
C GLU A 68 -9.67 4.33 4.33
N GLY A 69 -8.47 4.65 3.87
CA GLY A 69 -8.04 4.32 2.52
C GLY A 69 -7.97 2.81 2.29
N LEU A 70 -7.60 2.00 3.30
CA LEU A 70 -7.64 0.53 3.20
C LEU A 70 -9.07 0.04 3.02
N ARG A 71 -10.01 0.57 3.83
CA ARG A 71 -11.44 0.27 3.71
C ARG A 71 -11.96 0.60 2.31
N ASP A 72 -11.58 1.75 1.77
CA ASP A 72 -11.93 2.20 0.43
C ASP A 72 -11.47 1.24 -0.66
N VAL A 73 -10.24 0.72 -0.54
CA VAL A 73 -9.69 -0.25 -1.50
C VAL A 73 -10.47 -1.58 -1.41
N ILE A 74 -10.81 -2.05 -0.20
CA ILE A 74 -11.63 -3.25 0.00
C ILE A 74 -13.02 -3.07 -0.64
N LEU A 75 -13.69 -1.96 -0.37
CA LEU A 75 -15.03 -1.66 -0.90
C LEU A 75 -15.04 -1.59 -2.42
N LYS A 76 -14.08 -0.89 -3.03
CA LYS A 76 -13.95 -0.77 -4.50
C LYS A 76 -13.52 -2.09 -5.15
N GLY A 77 -12.76 -2.92 -4.43
CA GLY A 77 -12.25 -4.21 -4.88
C GLY A 77 -13.19 -5.41 -4.65
N ARG A 78 -14.30 -5.22 -3.93
CA ARG A 78 -15.16 -6.29 -3.41
C ARG A 78 -15.57 -7.34 -4.44
N SER A 79 -16.13 -6.92 -5.58
CA SER A 79 -16.55 -7.85 -6.63
C SER A 79 -15.37 -8.68 -7.15
N LYS A 80 -14.21 -8.07 -7.38
CA LYS A 80 -13.00 -8.76 -7.85
C LYS A 80 -12.47 -9.76 -6.80
N LEU A 81 -12.53 -9.38 -5.52
CA LEU A 81 -12.13 -10.26 -4.41
C LEU A 81 -13.07 -11.46 -4.28
N CYS A 82 -14.39 -11.25 -4.39
CA CYS A 82 -15.37 -12.34 -4.41
C CYS A 82 -15.14 -13.29 -5.58
N ASP A 83 -14.93 -12.76 -6.79
CA ASP A 83 -14.65 -13.58 -7.98
C ASP A 83 -13.37 -14.41 -7.84
N ALA A 84 -12.33 -13.83 -7.23
CA ALA A 84 -11.08 -14.54 -6.94
C ALA A 84 -11.31 -15.68 -5.93
N MET A 85 -11.96 -15.38 -4.80
CA MET A 85 -12.25 -16.40 -3.78
C MET A 85 -13.21 -17.48 -4.26
N LYS A 86 -14.15 -17.16 -5.16
CA LYS A 86 -15.00 -18.17 -5.79
C LYS A 86 -14.19 -19.12 -6.66
N LYS A 87 -13.18 -18.62 -7.36
CA LYS A 87 -12.30 -19.45 -8.20
C LYS A 87 -11.35 -20.30 -7.37
N ASP A 88 -10.78 -19.72 -6.32
CA ASP A 88 -9.68 -20.35 -5.59
C ASP A 88 -10.18 -21.25 -4.43
N LEU A 89 -11.27 -20.86 -3.77
CA LEU A 89 -11.80 -21.52 -2.58
C LEU A 89 -13.26 -21.98 -2.75
N ASN A 90 -13.88 -21.72 -3.91
CA ASN A 90 -15.29 -21.99 -4.18
C ASN A 90 -16.28 -21.28 -3.22
N LYS A 91 -15.83 -20.27 -2.47
CA LYS A 91 -16.67 -19.49 -1.55
C LYS A 91 -17.78 -18.76 -2.29
N SER A 92 -19.00 -18.79 -1.75
CA SER A 92 -20.08 -17.93 -2.26
C SER A 92 -19.78 -16.45 -1.99
N GLU A 93 -20.43 -15.53 -2.70
CA GLU A 93 -20.23 -14.09 -2.46
C GLU A 93 -20.58 -13.69 -1.01
N VAL A 94 -21.66 -14.25 -0.47
CA VAL A 94 -22.11 -14.01 0.91
C VAL A 94 -21.06 -14.51 1.90
N GLU A 95 -20.56 -15.73 1.72
CA GLU A 95 -19.52 -16.31 2.56
C GLU A 95 -18.21 -15.51 2.46
N ALA A 96 -17.77 -15.18 1.24
CA ALA A 96 -16.60 -14.38 0.98
C ALA A 96 -16.69 -12.99 1.64
N TYR A 97 -17.87 -12.36 1.66
CA TYR A 97 -18.02 -11.09 2.34
C TYR A 97 -17.94 -11.23 3.87
N TYR A 98 -18.77 -12.09 4.47
CA TYR A 98 -18.89 -12.16 5.92
C TYR A 98 -17.67 -12.79 6.60
N THR A 99 -17.03 -13.77 5.96
CA THR A 99 -15.87 -14.46 6.56
C THR A 99 -14.54 -13.76 6.28
N GLU A 100 -14.50 -12.77 5.39
CA GLU A 100 -13.24 -12.16 4.96
C GLU A 100 -13.25 -10.64 5.05
N MET A 101 -14.08 -9.97 4.24
CA MET A 101 -14.03 -8.52 4.08
C MET A 101 -14.70 -7.80 5.24
N ASN A 102 -15.86 -8.27 5.66
CA ASN A 102 -16.64 -7.63 6.72
C ASN A 102 -15.86 -7.57 8.04
N LEU A 103 -15.14 -8.64 8.39
CA LEU A 103 -14.27 -8.67 9.57
C LEU A 103 -13.20 -7.59 9.52
N VAL A 104 -12.54 -7.42 8.37
CA VAL A 104 -11.51 -6.38 8.19
C VAL A 104 -12.11 -4.98 8.23
N GLU A 105 -13.28 -4.77 7.62
CA GLU A 105 -13.99 -3.48 7.68
C GLU A 105 -14.38 -3.11 9.12
N HIS A 106 -14.85 -4.07 9.91
CA HIS A 106 -15.16 -3.87 11.33
C HIS A 106 -13.91 -3.58 12.15
N GLU A 107 -12.81 -4.29 11.89
CA GLU A 107 -11.53 -4.03 12.57
C GLU A 107 -11.00 -2.63 12.26
N ILE A 108 -11.10 -2.18 11.01
CA ILE A 108 -10.74 -0.82 10.61
C ILE A 108 -11.56 0.21 11.40
N GLN A 109 -12.88 0.03 11.43
CA GLN A 109 -13.75 0.95 12.16
C GLN A 109 -13.43 0.96 13.66
N HIS A 110 -13.26 -0.23 14.26
CA HIS A 110 -12.88 -0.36 15.67
C HIS A 110 -11.56 0.37 15.96
N MET A 111 -10.55 0.19 15.13
CA MET A 111 -9.26 0.86 15.28
C MET A 111 -9.42 2.37 15.15
N VAL A 112 -10.14 2.89 14.14
CA VAL A 112 -10.39 4.33 13.99
C VAL A 112 -11.08 4.93 15.21
N ASP A 113 -12.10 4.25 15.75
CA ASP A 113 -12.89 4.72 16.88
C ASP A 113 -12.06 4.81 18.18
N HIS A 114 -11.11 3.89 18.37
CA HIS A 114 -10.31 3.77 19.60
C HIS A 114 -8.88 4.33 19.47
N LEU A 115 -8.45 4.72 18.27
CA LEU A 115 -7.05 5.06 17.97
C LEU A 115 -6.47 6.13 18.89
N LYS A 116 -7.25 7.17 19.24
CA LYS A 116 -6.77 8.23 20.15
C LYS A 116 -6.37 7.68 21.52
N SER A 117 -7.16 6.74 22.05
CA SER A 117 -6.86 6.10 23.33
C SER A 117 -5.63 5.21 23.21
N TYR A 118 -5.50 4.45 22.12
CA TYR A 118 -4.36 3.57 21.89
C TYR A 118 -3.04 4.31 21.64
N MET A 119 -3.11 5.55 21.17
CA MET A 119 -1.94 6.41 21.00
C MET A 119 -1.57 7.19 22.27
N SER A 120 -2.47 7.25 23.26
CA SER A 120 -2.23 8.05 24.46
C SER A 120 -1.22 7.38 25.40
N PRO A 121 -0.33 8.15 26.05
CA PRO A 121 0.57 7.60 27.07
C PRO A 121 -0.22 7.04 28.25
N GLU A 122 0.22 5.90 28.77
CA GLU A 122 -0.35 5.28 29.96
C GLU A 122 0.47 5.67 31.19
N SER A 123 -0.12 6.43 32.11
CA SER A 123 0.52 6.75 33.40
C SER A 123 0.61 5.52 34.27
N VAL A 124 1.81 5.24 34.81
CA VAL A 124 2.07 4.08 35.67
C VAL A 124 2.62 4.51 37.04
N SER A 125 2.50 3.64 38.04
CA SER A 125 3.00 3.92 39.39
C SER A 125 4.50 4.16 39.39
N THR A 126 4.94 5.22 40.06
CA THR A 126 6.36 5.53 40.26
C THR A 126 6.87 4.81 41.51
N ASP A 127 7.99 4.09 41.38
CA ASP A 127 8.64 3.41 42.50
C ASP A 127 9.09 4.37 43.61
N LEU A 128 9.20 3.85 44.84
CA LEU A 128 9.59 4.63 46.01
C LEU A 128 10.97 5.31 45.88
N LEU A 129 11.87 4.72 45.09
CA LEU A 129 13.19 5.30 44.81
C LEU A 129 13.12 6.56 43.93
N ASN A 130 12.02 6.73 43.18
CA ASN A 130 11.80 7.82 42.23
C ASN A 130 10.71 8.79 42.71
N ILE A 131 10.43 8.84 44.02
CA ILE A 131 9.45 9.77 44.61
C ILE A 131 9.79 11.21 44.23
N GLY A 132 8.79 11.93 43.71
CA GLY A 132 8.94 13.28 43.13
C GLY A 132 8.95 13.29 41.60
N GLY A 133 9.06 12.12 40.95
CA GLY A 133 8.91 11.94 39.50
C GLY A 133 7.55 11.37 39.07
N ALA A 134 7.30 11.38 37.76
CA ALA A 134 6.15 10.73 37.12
C ALA A 134 6.64 9.68 36.11
N SER A 135 5.94 8.55 36.04
CA SER A 135 6.26 7.43 35.14
C SER A 135 5.12 7.22 34.14
N ALA A 136 5.44 7.01 32.87
CA ALA A 136 4.46 6.74 31.82
C ALA A 136 5.03 5.82 30.74
N ILE A 137 4.15 5.04 30.11
CA ILE A 137 4.44 4.16 28.97
C ILE A 137 3.98 4.86 27.69
N TYR A 138 4.87 4.93 26.71
CA TYR A 138 4.59 5.53 25.41
C TYR A 138 4.57 4.45 24.32
N PRO A 139 3.45 4.27 23.60
CA PRO A 139 3.41 3.38 22.45
C PRO A 139 4.12 4.03 21.26
N ASP A 140 5.15 3.36 20.74
CA ASP A 140 5.95 3.83 19.59
C ASP A 140 5.97 2.73 18.50
N PRO A 141 5.85 3.09 17.21
CA PRO A 141 5.89 2.10 16.13
C PRO A 141 7.25 1.42 16.01
N LEU A 142 7.24 0.17 15.54
CA LEU A 142 8.44 -0.65 15.34
C LEU A 142 9.18 -0.33 14.03
N GLY A 143 8.48 0.16 13.00
CA GLY A 143 9.07 0.48 11.71
C GLY A 143 8.32 -0.15 10.53
N VAL A 144 9.03 -0.99 9.77
CA VAL A 144 8.46 -1.75 8.65
C VAL A 144 8.07 -3.14 9.12
N VAL A 145 6.78 -3.48 9.01
CA VAL A 145 6.22 -4.76 9.42
C VAL A 145 5.92 -5.61 8.19
N CYS A 146 6.43 -6.84 8.16
CA CYS A 146 6.08 -7.82 7.14
C CYS A 146 4.89 -8.67 7.59
N VAL A 147 3.81 -8.68 6.81
CA VAL A 147 2.66 -9.56 7.01
C VAL A 147 2.68 -10.64 5.94
N ILE A 148 2.67 -11.90 6.38
CA ILE A 148 2.66 -13.06 5.49
C ILE A 148 1.27 -13.71 5.57
N GLY A 149 0.51 -13.58 4.49
CA GLY A 149 -0.86 -14.08 4.39
C GLY A 149 -0.93 -15.60 4.24
N ALA A 150 -1.91 -16.22 4.91
CA ALA A 150 -2.28 -17.62 4.72
C ALA A 150 -3.28 -17.79 3.55
N TRP A 151 -3.52 -19.04 3.14
CA TRP A 151 -4.31 -19.35 1.94
C TRP A 151 -5.80 -19.62 2.20
N ASN A 152 -6.18 -19.95 3.43
CA ASN A 152 -7.54 -20.38 3.78
C ASN A 152 -8.50 -19.22 4.07
N TYR A 153 -7.97 -18.10 4.58
CA TYR A 153 -8.68 -16.82 4.68
C TYR A 153 -7.81 -15.67 4.17
N PRO A 154 -7.58 -15.62 2.85
CA PRO A 154 -6.50 -14.86 2.25
C PRO A 154 -6.68 -13.34 2.33
N VAL A 155 -7.90 -12.84 2.54
CA VAL A 155 -8.11 -11.41 2.77
C VAL A 155 -8.05 -11.13 4.27
N GLN A 156 -8.76 -11.88 5.10
CA GLN A 156 -8.78 -11.66 6.55
C GLN A 156 -7.39 -11.79 7.18
N LEU A 157 -6.71 -12.92 6.98
CA LEU A 157 -5.42 -13.22 7.62
C LEU A 157 -4.27 -12.38 7.06
N THR A 158 -4.49 -11.68 5.95
CA THR A 158 -3.52 -10.76 5.38
C THR A 158 -3.79 -9.33 5.83
N LEU A 159 -5.02 -8.85 5.71
CA LEU A 159 -5.34 -7.44 5.95
C LEU A 159 -5.59 -7.14 7.41
N MET A 160 -6.16 -8.05 8.19
CA MET A 160 -6.45 -7.80 9.61
C MET A 160 -5.18 -7.49 10.42
N PRO A 161 -4.04 -8.21 10.25
CA PRO A 161 -2.77 -7.80 10.86
C PRO A 161 -2.24 -6.46 10.32
N CYS A 162 -2.51 -6.13 9.05
CA CYS A 162 -2.13 -4.84 8.49
C CYS A 162 -2.90 -3.68 9.13
N VAL A 163 -4.17 -3.87 9.48
CA VAL A 163 -4.95 -2.85 10.22
C VAL A 163 -4.25 -2.51 11.53
N GLY A 164 -3.88 -3.52 12.32
CA GLY A 164 -3.15 -3.33 13.59
C GLY A 164 -1.79 -2.66 13.39
N ALA A 165 -1.01 -3.09 12.38
CA ALA A 165 0.28 -2.48 12.08
C ALA A 165 0.16 -1.01 11.67
N ILE A 166 -0.82 -0.66 10.82
CA ILE A 166 -1.09 0.73 10.42
C ILE A 166 -1.56 1.56 11.62
N ALA A 167 -2.46 1.02 12.45
CA ALA A 167 -2.97 1.69 13.64
C ALA A 167 -1.85 1.96 14.67
N ALA A 168 -0.86 1.08 14.78
CA ALA A 168 0.33 1.28 15.59
C ALA A 168 1.33 2.31 15.01
N GLY A 169 1.16 2.73 13.75
CA GLY A 169 2.01 3.72 13.08
C GLY A 169 3.13 3.11 12.23
N ASN A 170 3.08 1.80 11.96
CA ASN A 170 4.06 1.11 11.12
C ASN A 170 3.74 1.28 9.63
N VAL A 171 4.73 0.92 8.81
CA VAL A 171 4.61 0.77 7.35
C VAL A 171 4.54 -0.73 7.05
N CYS A 172 3.64 -1.19 6.18
CA CYS A 172 3.43 -2.64 5.98
C CYS A 172 3.97 -3.13 4.64
N PHE A 173 4.64 -4.27 4.67
CA PHE A 173 4.99 -5.08 3.52
C PHE A 173 4.14 -6.35 3.55
N ILE A 174 3.38 -6.62 2.50
CA ILE A 174 2.49 -7.78 2.46
C ILE A 174 3.05 -8.82 1.49
N LYS A 175 3.33 -10.03 1.98
CA LYS A 175 3.58 -11.20 1.15
C LYS A 175 2.36 -12.12 1.18
N VAL A 176 1.68 -12.27 0.04
CA VAL A 176 0.57 -13.22 -0.12
C VAL A 176 1.08 -14.57 -0.63
N ARG A 177 0.51 -15.66 -0.12
CA ARG A 177 0.76 -17.00 -0.65
C ARG A 177 -0.14 -17.24 -1.86
N ALA A 178 0.46 -17.61 -3.01
CA ALA A 178 -0.30 -17.98 -4.18
C ALA A 178 -0.88 -19.40 -4.08
N LEU A 179 -2.15 -19.57 -4.45
CA LEU A 179 -2.75 -20.88 -4.67
C LEU A 179 -2.37 -21.38 -6.07
N ARG A 180 -2.23 -22.70 -6.20
CA ARG A 180 -1.79 -23.34 -7.44
C ARG A 180 -3.04 -23.66 -8.28
N ASP A 181 -3.08 -23.17 -9.51
CA ASP A 181 -4.12 -23.54 -10.46
C ASP A 181 -3.87 -24.93 -11.07
N ASP A 182 -4.93 -25.46 -11.66
CA ASP A 182 -5.05 -26.74 -12.35
C ASP A 182 -4.13 -26.89 -13.59
N LYS A 183 -3.59 -25.77 -14.09
CA LYS A 183 -2.63 -25.71 -15.21
C LYS A 183 -1.20 -25.40 -14.75
N GLY A 184 -0.93 -25.42 -13.45
CA GLY A 184 0.38 -25.12 -12.86
C GLY A 184 0.72 -23.62 -12.75
N GLY A 185 -0.20 -22.73 -13.11
CA GLY A 185 -0.13 -21.29 -12.89
C GLY A 185 -0.42 -20.94 -11.42
N ARG A 186 0.34 -20.01 -10.86
CA ARG A 186 0.11 -19.52 -9.49
C ARG A 186 -0.92 -18.39 -9.53
N ARG A 187 -2.06 -18.54 -8.85
CA ARG A 187 -3.13 -17.53 -8.73
C ARG A 187 -3.23 -17.05 -7.29
N TYR A 188 -2.78 -15.82 -7.08
CA TYR A 188 -3.31 -14.81 -6.15
C TYR A 188 -2.67 -13.49 -6.58
N VAL A 189 -3.36 -12.73 -7.43
CA VAL A 189 -3.10 -11.32 -7.62
C VAL A 189 -4.22 -10.62 -6.86
N ALA A 190 -4.03 -10.48 -5.55
CA ALA A 190 -4.93 -9.64 -4.77
C ALA A 190 -4.77 -8.23 -5.33
N LEU A 191 -5.80 -7.79 -6.08
CA LEU A 191 -6.02 -6.47 -6.66
C LEU A 191 -6.19 -5.40 -5.58
N LEU A 192 -5.29 -5.37 -4.61
CA LEU A 192 -5.12 -4.28 -3.68
C LEU A 192 -3.81 -3.62 -4.10
N HIS A 193 -3.87 -2.86 -5.20
CA HIS A 193 -2.84 -1.84 -5.44
C HIS A 193 -3.35 -0.58 -4.75
N PRO A 194 -2.81 -0.25 -3.57
CA PRO A 194 -3.16 0.99 -2.94
C PRO A 194 -2.51 2.09 -3.77
N PRO A 195 -3.10 3.29 -3.81
CA PRO A 195 -2.52 4.40 -4.54
C PRO A 195 -1.08 4.67 -4.07
N SER A 196 -0.26 5.28 -4.92
CA SER A 196 1.16 5.62 -4.67
C SER A 196 1.46 6.47 -3.43
N ARG A 197 0.43 6.84 -2.65
CA ARG A 197 0.49 7.57 -1.38
C ARG A 197 0.28 6.71 -0.15
N PHE A 198 0.15 5.40 -0.33
CA PHE A 198 -0.18 4.48 0.74
C PHE A 198 1.09 3.86 1.32
N CYS A 199 1.21 3.83 2.65
CA CYS A 199 2.40 3.28 3.32
C CYS A 199 2.47 1.74 3.29
N THR A 200 1.75 1.10 2.37
CA THR A 200 1.83 -0.34 2.17
C THR A 200 2.09 -0.63 0.71
N LYS A 201 3.10 -1.43 0.43
CA LYS A 201 3.27 -2.05 -0.88
C LYS A 201 2.77 -3.48 -0.82
N PHE A 202 2.23 -3.95 -1.95
CA PHE A 202 1.72 -5.31 -2.13
C PHE A 202 2.64 -6.11 -3.06
N PRO A 203 3.81 -6.54 -2.58
CA PRO A 203 4.73 -7.37 -3.33
C PRO A 203 4.34 -8.85 -3.23
N VAL A 204 3.99 -9.47 -4.36
CA VAL A 204 3.91 -10.93 -4.42
C VAL A 204 5.32 -11.47 -4.63
N VAL A 205 5.94 -11.96 -3.56
CA VAL A 205 7.22 -12.66 -3.61
C VAL A 205 6.94 -14.16 -3.62
N HIS A 206 7.27 -14.84 -4.72
CA HIS A 206 7.16 -16.28 -4.81
C HIS A 206 8.29 -16.97 -4.03
N ASP A 207 7.94 -17.93 -3.18
CA ASP A 207 8.90 -18.99 -2.83
C ASP A 207 9.06 -19.93 -4.03
N SER A 208 10.30 -20.14 -4.44
CA SER A 208 10.70 -21.14 -5.44
C SER A 208 11.13 -22.47 -4.80
N ALA A 209 10.87 -22.68 -3.52
CA ALA A 209 11.24 -23.90 -2.80
C ALA A 209 10.04 -24.49 -2.04
N PHE A 210 9.93 -25.81 -2.15
CA PHE A 210 8.89 -26.76 -1.69
C PHE A 210 7.75 -27.05 -2.68
#